data_AF-A0A8T4I9H9-F1
#
_entry.id   AF-A0A8T4I9H9-F1
#
_cell.length_a   1.000
_cell.length_b   1.000
_cell.length_c   1.000
_cell.angle_alpha   90.00
_cell.angle_beta   90.00
_cell.angle_gamma   90.00
#
_symmetry.space_group_name_H-M   'P 1'
#
loop_
_entity.id
_entity.type
_entity.pdbx_description
1 polymer ?
#
loop_
_entity_poly.entity_id
_entity_poly.type
_entity_poly.pdbx_seq_one_letter_code
_entity_poly.pdbx_strand_id
1 'polypeptide(L)' 'AIAIRWYDETDTYLSTSTAITFDAPASGWWTLYDDAVAPAGASQAQIEITVTATAASSVMRFDRPALWQTLPR' A
#
# COMPACT_ATOMS: atom_id res chain seq x y z
N ALA A 1 -0.51 5.41 6.09
CA ALA A 1 -1.15 4.10 5.95
C ALA A 1 -0.79 3.49 4.60
N ILE A 2 -0.68 2.17 4.52
CA ILE A 2 -0.55 1.43 3.25
C ILE A 2 -1.74 0.49 3.07
N ALA A 3 -2.18 0.34 1.82
CA ALA A 3 -3.23 -0.60 1.43
C ALA A 3 -3.04 -1.01 -0.04
N ILE A 4 -3.79 -2.02 -0.48
CA ILE A 4 -3.82 -2.49 -1.86
C ILE A 4 -5.24 -2.34 -2.40
N ARG A 5 -5.40 -1.62 -3.51
CA ARG A 5 -6.66 -1.61 -4.28
C ARG A 5 -6.63 -2.71 -5.33
N TRP A 6 -7.72 -3.45 -5.42
CA TRP A 6 -7.89 -4.55 -6.36
C TRP A 6 -8.86 -4.15 -7.46
N TYR A 7 -8.50 -4.49 -8.70
CA TYR A 7 -9.30 -4.25 -9.88
C TYR A 7 -9.42 -5.52 -10.72
N ASP A 8 -10.48 -5.62 -11.51
CA ASP A 8 -10.63 -6.66 -12.52
C ASP A 8 -9.90 -6.31 -13.85
N GLU A 9 -10.07 -7.17 -14.86
CA GLU A 9 -9.43 -7.04 -16.17
C GLU A 9 -9.93 -5.83 -16.98
N THR A 10 -11.03 -5.21 -16.55
CA THR A 10 -11.65 -4.04 -17.18
C THR A 10 -11.39 -2.73 -16.43
N ASP A 11 -10.42 -2.74 -15.50
CA ASP A 11 -10.12 -1.64 -14.58
C ASP A 11 -11.28 -1.30 -13.61
N THR A 12 -12.23 -2.22 -13.41
CA THR A 12 -13.32 -2.00 -12.44
C THR A 12 -12.81 -2.26 -11.03
N TYR A 13 -13.04 -1.31 -10.13
CA TYR A 13 -12.69 -1.44 -8.71
C TYR A 13 -13.49 -2.56 -8.04
N LEU A 14 -12.79 -3.46 -7.34
CA LEU A 14 -13.39 -4.57 -6.60
C LEU A 14 -13.44 -4.29 -5.10
N SER A 15 -12.27 -4.05 -4.48
CA SER A 15 -12.14 -3.76 -3.06
C SER A 15 -10.77 -3.15 -2.74
N THR A 16 -10.62 -2.66 -1.51
CA THR A 16 -9.34 -2.26 -0.93
C THR A 16 -9.04 -3.16 0.27
N SER A 17 -7.79 -3.57 0.43
CA SER A 17 -7.36 -4.30 1.63
C SER A 17 -7.56 -3.44 2.89
N THR A 18 -7.56 -4.09 4.06
CA THR A 18 -7.47 -3.36 5.32
C THR A 18 -6.20 -2.51 5.32
N ALA A 19 -6.34 -1.21 5.60
CA ALA A 19 -5.20 -0.31 5.62
C ALA A 19 -4.42 -0.46 6.93
N ILE A 20 -3.10 -0.63 6.83
CA ILE A 20 -2.22 -0.59 7.99
C ILE A 20 -1.72 0.84 8.19
N THR A 21 -2.07 1.42 9.33
CA THR A 21 -1.53 2.71 9.77
C THR A 21 -0.14 2.52 10.37
N PHE A 22 0.76 3.43 10.04
CA PHE A 22 2.12 3.46 10.58
C PHE A 22 2.47 4.91 10.90
N ASP A 23 3.19 5.11 11.99
CA ASP A 23 3.83 6.39 12.30
C ASP A 23 5.21 6.39 11.65
N ALA A 24 5.56 7.48 10.97
CA ALA A 24 6.88 7.62 10.38
C ALA A 24 7.94 7.64 11.52
N PRO A 25 8.92 6.73 11.51
CA PRO A 25 10.03 6.75 12.46
C PRO A 25 10.86 8.04 12.37
N ALA A 26 11.86 8.15 13.24
CA ALA A 26 12.88 9.20 13.13
C ALA A 26 13.52 9.22 11.73
N SER A 27 14.11 10.37 11.37
CA SER A 27 14.69 10.60 10.03
C SER A 27 15.61 9.46 9.58
N GLY A 28 15.34 8.93 8.40
CA GLY A 28 16.11 7.83 7.81
C GLY A 28 15.28 7.03 6.82
N TRP A 29 15.89 6.01 6.24
CA TRP A 29 15.18 5.03 5.41
C TRP A 29 14.63 3.91 6.28
N TRP A 30 13.36 3.59 6.06
CA TRP A 30 12.65 2.51 6.70
C TRP A 30 11.81 1.78 5.65
N THR A 31 11.39 0.56 5.98
CA THR A 31 10.60 -0.29 5.10
C THR A 31 9.25 -0.57 5.73
N LEU A 32 8.19 -0.50 4.93
CA LEU A 32 6.88 -1.01 5.29
C LEU A 32 6.59 -2.24 4.47
N TYR A 33 5.95 -3.20 5.10
CA TYR A 33 5.48 -4.42 4.48
C TYR A 33 4.10 -4.73 5.04
N ASP A 34 3.25 -5.21 4.16
CA ASP A 34 1.92 -5.72 4.50
C ASP A 34 1.61 -6.84 3.50
N ASP A 35 0.75 -7.77 3.91
CA ASP A 35 0.24 -8.83 3.08
C ASP A 35 -1.29 -8.85 3.12
N ALA A 36 -1.90 -8.94 1.95
CA ALA A 36 -3.34 -8.99 1.81
C ALA A 36 -3.75 -10.06 0.80
N VAL A 37 -4.87 -10.71 1.06
CA VAL A 37 -5.47 -11.69 0.15
C VAL A 37 -6.19 -10.95 -0.97
N ALA A 38 -5.82 -11.24 -2.22
CA ALA A 38 -6.54 -10.74 -3.38
C ALA A 38 -7.97 -11.32 -3.41
N PRO A 39 -9.01 -10.51 -3.64
CA PRO A 39 -10.37 -11.00 -3.76
C PRO A 39 -10.55 -11.78 -5.07
N ALA A 40 -11.62 -12.57 -5.15
CA ALA A 40 -11.96 -13.28 -6.38
C ALA A 40 -12.17 -12.30 -7.54
N GLY A 41 -11.60 -12.62 -8.71
CA GLY A 41 -11.70 -11.79 -9.91
C GLY A 41 -10.69 -10.65 -10.00
N ALA A 42 -9.85 -10.43 -8.99
CA ALA A 42 -8.77 -9.45 -9.08
C ALA A 42 -7.70 -9.91 -10.09
N SER A 43 -7.43 -9.07 -11.09
CA SER A 43 -6.36 -9.26 -12.07
C SER A 43 -5.30 -8.15 -11.99
N GLN A 44 -5.65 -7.03 -11.38
CA GLN A 44 -4.76 -5.88 -11.21
C GLN A 44 -4.76 -5.40 -9.77
N ALA A 45 -3.63 -4.79 -9.39
CA ALA A 45 -3.41 -4.27 -8.05
C ALA A 45 -2.73 -2.90 -8.11
N GLN A 46 -3.18 -1.98 -7.26
CA GLN A 46 -2.57 -0.68 -7.07
C GLN A 46 -2.13 -0.54 -5.61
N ILE A 47 -0.86 -0.16 -5.41
CA ILE A 47 -0.34 0.20 -4.09
C ILE A 47 -0.89 1.58 -3.73
N GLU A 48 -1.66 1.67 -2.64
CA GLU A 48 -2.13 2.91 -2.08
C GLU A 48 -1.26 3.30 -0.88
N ILE A 49 -0.78 4.55 -0.90
CA ILE A 49 -0.02 5.14 0.22
C ILE A 49 -0.71 6.43 0.63
N THR A 50 -1.23 6.46 1.86
CA THR A 50 -1.83 7.65 2.46
C THR A 50 -0.86 8.26 3.47
N VAL A 51 -0.50 9.52 3.28
CA VAL A 51 0.45 10.25 4.15
C VAL A 51 -0.25 11.44 4.78
N THR A 52 -0.10 11.60 6.09
CA THR A 52 -0.56 12.78 6.83
C THR A 52 0.64 13.62 7.22
N ALA A 53 0.73 14.85 6.72
CA ALA A 53 1.77 15.78 7.13
C ALA A 53 1.47 16.34 8.54
N THR A 54 2.43 16.25 9.45
CA THR A 54 2.31 16.78 10.82
C THR A 54 2.85 18.20 10.97
N ALA A 55 3.53 18.73 9.93
CA ALA A 55 4.04 20.09 9.85
C ALA A 55 4.01 20.62 8.42
N ALA A 56 3.96 21.95 8.26
CA ALA A 56 4.09 22.60 6.96
C ALA A 56 5.44 22.24 6.31
N SER A 57 5.46 22.15 4.97
CA SER A 57 6.66 21.82 4.19
C SER A 57 7.27 20.45 4.48
N SER A 58 6.49 19.50 5.03
CA SER A 58 6.92 18.10 5.18
C SER A 58 7.15 17.44 3.82
N VAL A 59 8.21 16.64 3.70
CA VAL A 59 8.54 15.87 2.49
C VAL A 59 8.73 14.40 2.85
N MET A 60 7.98 13.52 2.20
CA MET A 60 8.19 12.07 2.24
C MET A 60 8.78 11.59 0.92
N ARG A 61 9.80 10.73 0.98
CA ARG A 61 10.43 10.12 -0.19
C ARG A 61 10.13 8.62 -0.18
N PHE A 62 9.74 8.10 -1.33
CA PHE A 62 9.50 6.68 -1.52
C PHE A 62 10.59 6.12 -2.42
N ASP A 63 11.09 4.94 -2.06
CA ASP A 63 12.00 4.17 -2.89
C ASP A 63 11.52 2.73 -2.99
N ARG A 64 11.63 2.17 -4.20
CA ARG A 64 11.27 0.79 -4.54
C ARG A 64 9.89 0.30 -4.03
N PRO A 65 8.77 0.98 -4.35
CA PRO A 65 7.46 0.39 -4.12
C PRO A 65 7.33 -0.88 -4.97
N ALA A 66 7.01 -2.01 -4.35
CA ALA A 66 6.90 -3.29 -5.02
C ALA A 66 5.77 -4.12 -4.41
N LEU A 67 5.15 -4.93 -5.27
CA LEU A 67 4.14 -5.91 -4.93
C LEU A 67 4.59 -7.25 -5.52
N TRP A 68 4.50 -8.31 -4.73
CA TRP A 68 4.84 -9.67 -5.16
C TRP A 68 3.92 -10.68 -4.50
N GLN A 69 3.77 -11.83 -5.16
CA GLN A 69 3.04 -12.94 -4.56
C GLN A 69 3.88 -13.56 -3.43
N THR A 70 3.23 -13.85 -2.32
CA THR A 70 3.80 -14.61 -1.20
C THR A 70 2.93 -15.85 -0.95
N LEU A 71 3.51 -16.86 -0.30
CA LEU A 71 2.72 -17.96 0.25
C LEU A 71 1.78 -17.41 1.34
N PRO A 72 0.57 -17.97 1.50
CA PRO A 72 -0.29 -17.64 2.62
C PRO A 72 0.46 -17.86 3.94
N ARG A 73 0.44 -16.87 4.83
CA ARG A 73 0.95 -17.01 6.20
C ARG A 73 -0.08 -17.64 7.12
#